data_AF-A0A8S9N204-F1
#
_entry.id   AF-A0A8S9N204-F1
#
_cell.length_a   1.000
_cell.length_b   1.000
_cell.length_c   1.000
_cell.angle_alpha   90.00
_cell.angle_beta   90.00
_cell.angle_gamma   90.00
#
_symmetry.space_group_name_H-M   'P 1'
#
loop_
_entity.id
_entity.type
_entity.pdbx_description
1 polymer ?
#
loop_
_entity_poly.entity_id
_entity_poly.type
_entity_poly.pdbx_seq_one_letter_code
_entity_poly.pdbx_strand_id
1 'polypeptide(L)'
;MGAALLLQILLTWITVYVMGMGLMGIACVLTISWWVMVVAQALYIKNSQRFRHTWTGLSSRSFQGLWSFFKLSVGSAVMICLEMWYSQILVLLAGLLKDPALSLDSLSICMAVSALSFMVSVGFNAAASIRTSNELGAGNPKSALFSTWTATFVSFVISVAEAVILLASRDYISYIFTSDADVAKAVSDLCPFLAVTVILNGIQPVLSGTYSMCS
;
A
#
# COMPACT_ATOMS: atom_id res chain seq x y z
N MET A 1 5.31 17.60 -1.13
CA MET A 1 5.80 16.23 -1.40
C MET A 1 7.27 16.23 -1.80
N GLY A 2 7.71 16.95 -2.84
CA GLY A 2 9.12 16.97 -3.27
C GLY A 2 10.13 17.36 -2.18
N ALA A 3 9.84 18.40 -1.38
CA ALA A 3 10.72 18.81 -0.28
C ALA A 3 10.87 17.75 0.83
N ALA A 4 9.82 16.97 1.10
CA ALA A 4 9.86 15.89 2.09
C ALA A 4 10.72 14.71 1.59
N LEU A 5 10.63 14.37 0.30
CA LEU A 5 11.48 13.34 -0.31
C LEU A 5 12.95 13.74 -0.28
N LEU A 6 13.28 14.98 -0.63
CA LEU A 6 14.65 15.49 -0.57
C LEU A 6 15.20 15.50 0.86
N LEU A 7 14.38 15.91 1.83
CA LEU A 7 14.75 15.86 3.24
C LEU A 7 15.01 14.42 3.71
N GLN A 8 14.16 13.47 3.29
CA GLN A 8 14.32 12.05 3.61
C GLN A 8 15.64 11.50 3.06
N ILE A 9 15.94 11.79 1.78
CA ILE A 9 17.17 11.37 1.11
C ILE A 9 18.40 11.93 1.82
N LEU A 10 18.37 13.22 2.18
CA LEU A 10 19.46 13.88 2.91
C LEU A 10 19.65 13.29 4.31
N LEU A 11 18.57 13.06 5.06
CA LEU A 11 18.65 12.43 6.39
C LEU A 11 19.23 11.01 6.29
N THR A 12 18.73 10.19 5.36
CA THR A 12 19.25 8.84 5.15
C THR A 12 20.73 8.86 4.76
N TRP A 13 21.13 9.78 3.88
CA TRP A 13 22.54 9.94 3.50
C TRP A 13 23.43 10.25 4.71
N ILE A 14 23.02 11.21 5.54
CA ILE A 14 23.77 11.61 6.73
C ILE A 14 23.89 10.44 7.71
N THR A 15 22.78 9.77 8.03
CA THR A 15 22.81 8.70 9.03
C THR A 15 23.56 7.45 8.55
N VAL A 16 23.50 7.14 7.25
CA VAL A 16 24.20 5.97 6.68
C VAL A 16 25.68 6.26 6.45
N TYR A 17 26.02 7.35 5.76
CA TYR A 17 27.39 7.62 5.32
C TYR A 17 28.21 8.46 6.31
N VAL A 18 27.59 9.42 7.00
CA VAL A 18 28.32 10.31 7.92
C VAL A 18 28.40 9.72 9.33
N MET A 19 27.30 9.13 9.82
CA MET A 19 27.27 8.50 11.14
C MET A 19 27.69 7.02 11.14
N GLY A 20 27.87 6.41 9.95
CA GLY A 20 28.32 5.02 9.81
C GLY A 20 27.36 3.97 10.37
N MET A 21 26.08 4.33 10.60
CA MET A 21 25.11 3.45 11.26
C MET A 21 24.53 2.37 10.34
N GLY A 22 24.88 2.36 9.05
CA GLY A 22 24.44 1.36 8.08
C GLY A 22 22.92 1.15 8.07
N LEU A 23 22.48 -0.11 8.09
CA LEU A 23 21.06 -0.49 8.07
C LEU A 23 20.28 0.05 9.29
N MET A 24 20.92 0.11 10.46
CA MET A 24 20.30 0.64 11.69
C MET A 24 19.96 2.13 11.53
N GLY A 25 20.82 2.87 10.83
CA GLY A 25 20.59 4.28 10.51
C GLY A 25 19.34 4.50 9.67
N ILE A 26 19.12 3.63 8.67
CA ILE A 26 17.92 3.67 7.82
C ILE A 26 16.65 3.44 8.66
N ALA A 27 16.67 2.43 9.53
CA ALA A 27 15.54 2.11 10.40
C ALA A 27 15.22 3.25 11.39
N CYS A 28 16.24 3.89 11.95
CA CYS A 28 16.08 5.05 12.83
C CYS A 28 15.44 6.24 12.09
N VAL A 29 15.96 6.60 10.91
CA VAL A 29 15.41 7.71 10.10
C VAL A 29 13.95 7.45 9.74
N LEU A 30 13.62 6.23 9.34
CA LEU A 30 12.23 5.85 9.04
C LEU A 30 11.36 6.05 10.29
N THR A 31 11.73 5.45 11.43
CA THR A 31 10.98 5.55 12.68
C THR A 31 10.73 7.00 13.09
N ILE A 32 11.77 7.84 13.05
CA ILE A 32 11.66 9.27 13.38
C ILE A 32 10.69 9.98 12.42
N SER A 33 10.74 9.65 11.13
CA SER A 33 9.89 10.28 10.12
C SER A 33 8.40 10.00 10.35
N TRP A 34 8.06 8.77 10.74
CA TRP A 34 6.69 8.40 11.13
C TRP A 34 6.21 9.22 12.33
N TRP A 35 7.05 9.37 13.37
CA TRP A 35 6.72 10.18 14.53
C TRP A 35 6.54 11.66 14.19
N VAL A 36 7.41 12.21 13.34
CA VAL A 36 7.29 13.59 12.86
C VAL A 36 5.96 13.81 12.14
N MET A 37 5.53 12.86 11.29
CA MET A 37 4.23 12.94 10.63
C MET A 37 3.07 12.95 11.63
N VAL A 38 3.09 12.07 12.63
CA VAL A 38 2.06 12.01 13.68
C VAL A 38 1.99 13.34 14.46
N VAL A 39 3.15 13.87 14.86
CA VAL A 39 3.23 15.16 15.58
C VAL A 39 2.74 16.31 14.71
N ALA A 40 3.16 16.37 13.44
CA ALA A 40 2.72 17.40 12.50
C ALA A 40 1.20 17.37 12.28
N GLN A 41 0.61 16.18 12.13
CA GLN A 41 -0.84 16.01 12.02
C GLN A 41 -1.56 16.45 13.30
N ALA A 42 -1.06 16.06 14.48
CA ALA A 42 -1.63 16.46 15.75
C ALA A 42 -1.60 17.97 15.97
N LEU A 43 -0.47 18.62 15.63
CA LEU A 43 -0.32 20.08 15.67
C LEU A 43 -1.24 20.77 14.67
N TYR A 44 -1.37 20.24 13.46
CA TYR A 44 -2.27 20.79 12.44
C TYR A 44 -3.74 20.74 12.89
N ILE A 45 -4.19 19.62 13.47
CA ILE A 45 -5.55 19.49 14.00
C ILE A 45 -5.79 20.47 15.15
N LYS A 46 -4.82 20.62 16.06
CA LYS A 46 -4.93 21.55 17.21
C LYS A 46 -4.93 23.03 16.80
N ASN A 47 -4.10 23.42 15.82
CA ASN A 47 -3.91 24.82 15.45
C ASN A 47 -4.89 25.30 14.36
N SER A 48 -5.53 24.39 13.63
CA SER A 48 -6.43 24.76 12.55
C SER A 48 -7.81 25.17 13.08
N GLN A 49 -8.18 26.43 12.79
CA GLN A 49 -9.50 27.00 13.14
C GLN A 49 -10.67 26.20 12.53
N ARG A 50 -10.43 25.43 11.46
CA ARG A 50 -11.44 24.63 10.76
C ARG A 50 -11.89 23.39 11.55
N PHE A 51 -11.06 22.88 12.47
CA PHE A 51 -11.36 21.70 13.29
C PHE A 51 -11.82 22.03 14.72
N ARG A 52 -11.95 23.32 15.03
CA ARG A 52 -12.29 23.82 16.37
C ARG A 52 -13.68 23.40 16.85
N HIS A 53 -14.60 23.07 15.93
CA HIS A 53 -15.93 22.55 16.24
C HIS A 53 -16.04 21.02 16.25
N THR A 54 -15.12 20.30 15.58
CA THR A 54 -15.10 18.82 15.52
C THR A 54 -14.22 18.19 16.59
N TRP A 55 -13.25 18.94 17.13
CA TRP A 55 -12.36 18.48 18.20
C TRP A 55 -12.57 19.27 19.49
N THR A 56 -13.49 18.82 20.33
CA THR A 56 -13.76 19.41 21.67
C THR A 56 -12.90 18.81 22.79
N GLY A 57 -11.90 18.00 22.45
CA GLY A 57 -11.01 17.27 23.37
C GLY A 57 -11.28 15.77 23.40
N LEU A 58 -10.43 15.01 24.10
CA LEU A 58 -10.67 13.59 24.38
C LEU A 58 -11.78 13.47 25.43
N SER A 59 -13.01 13.25 24.97
CA SER A 59 -14.16 12.94 25.84
C SER A 59 -14.42 11.44 25.86
N SER A 60 -14.90 10.90 26.99
CA SER A 60 -15.29 9.48 27.11
C SER A 60 -16.38 9.08 26.09
N ARG A 61 -17.16 10.04 25.58
CA ARG A 61 -18.13 9.82 24.48
C ARG A 61 -17.47 9.53 23.12
N SER A 62 -16.22 9.95 22.88
CA SER A 62 -15.47 9.60 21.67
C SER A 62 -15.06 8.13 21.61
N PHE A 63 -15.12 7.40 22.73
CA PHE A 63 -14.90 5.96 22.78
C PHE A 63 -16.17 5.14 22.52
N GLN A 64 -17.36 5.77 22.47
CA GLN A 64 -18.60 5.09 22.09
C GLN A 64 -18.59 4.83 20.57
N GLY A 65 -18.51 3.55 20.19
CA GLY A 65 -18.36 3.11 18.79
C GLY A 65 -16.96 2.62 18.43
N LEU A 66 -15.95 2.88 19.29
CA LEU A 66 -14.57 2.44 19.06
C LEU A 66 -14.45 0.92 19.02
N TRP A 67 -15.31 0.18 19.74
CA TRP A 67 -15.31 -1.28 19.74
C TRP A 67 -15.67 -1.88 18.36
N SER A 68 -16.65 -1.30 17.66
CA SER A 68 -17.01 -1.75 16.31
C SER A 68 -15.87 -1.46 15.33
N PHE A 69 -15.28 -0.26 15.41
CA PHE A 69 -14.11 0.12 14.62
C PHE A 69 -12.89 -0.75 14.95
N PHE A 70 -12.67 -1.08 16.22
CA PHE A 70 -11.59 -1.95 16.67
C PHE A 70 -11.76 -3.36 16.12
N LYS A 71 -12.97 -3.93 16.18
CA LYS A 71 -13.25 -5.26 15.60
C LYS A 71 -12.99 -5.28 14.09
N LEU A 72 -13.38 -4.21 13.38
CA LEU A 72 -13.10 -4.05 11.95
C LEU A 72 -11.59 -3.94 11.69
N SER A 73 -10.90 -3.10 12.46
CA SER A 73 -9.46 -2.87 12.36
C SER A 73 -8.65 -4.13 12.67
N VAL A 74 -9.06 -4.94 13.64
CA VAL A 74 -8.45 -6.23 13.94
C VAL A 74 -8.62 -7.19 12.75
N GLY A 75 -9.81 -7.22 12.14
CA GLY A 75 -10.03 -8.01 10.92
C GLY A 75 -9.09 -7.61 9.79
N SER A 76 -8.97 -6.31 9.51
CA SER A 76 -8.03 -5.78 8.50
C SER A 76 -6.57 -6.05 8.87
N ALA A 77 -6.19 -5.90 10.14
CA ALA A 77 -4.83 -6.16 10.60
C ALA A 77 -4.46 -7.64 10.42
N VAL A 78 -5.36 -8.57 10.74
CA VAL A 78 -5.14 -10.01 10.52
C VAL A 78 -4.99 -10.31 9.03
N MET A 79 -5.82 -9.73 8.16
CA MET A 79 -5.71 -9.90 6.71
C MET A 79 -4.34 -9.46 6.18
N ILE A 80 -3.89 -8.25 6.57
CA ILE A 80 -2.60 -7.70 6.17
C ILE A 80 -1.43 -8.54 6.73
N CYS A 81 -1.53 -9.01 7.98
CA CYS A 81 -0.52 -9.89 8.57
C CYS A 81 -0.43 -11.22 7.82
N LEU A 82 -1.56 -11.81 7.43
CA LEU A 82 -1.58 -13.05 6.65
C LEU A 82 -0.96 -12.85 5.27
N GLU A 83 -1.23 -11.73 4.60
CA GLU A 83 -0.63 -11.38 3.31
C GLU A 83 0.90 -11.20 3.41
N MET A 84 1.37 -10.53 4.47
CA MET A 84 2.80 -10.42 4.75
C MET A 84 3.44 -11.77 5.05
N TRP A 85 2.83 -12.59 5.90
CA TRP A 85 3.37 -13.93 6.21
C TRP A 85 3.40 -14.84 5.00
N TYR A 86 2.34 -14.82 4.18
CA TYR A 86 2.31 -15.53 2.91
C TYR A 86 3.47 -15.10 2.00
N SER A 87 3.69 -13.80 1.86
CA SER A 87 4.81 -13.26 1.07
C SER A 87 6.17 -13.69 1.62
N GLN A 88 6.35 -13.68 2.94
CA GLN A 88 7.59 -14.14 3.59
C GLN A 88 7.82 -15.63 3.38
N ILE A 89 6.77 -16.46 3.45
CA ILE A 89 6.86 -17.90 3.17
C ILE A 89 7.29 -18.14 1.72
N LEU A 90 6.74 -17.39 0.75
CA LEU A 90 7.18 -17.48 -0.65
C LEU A 90 8.66 -17.14 -0.83
N VAL A 91 9.15 -16.10 -0.15
CA VAL A 91 10.58 -15.74 -0.15
C VAL A 91 11.43 -16.86 0.45
N LEU A 92 11.01 -17.43 1.59
CA LEU A 92 11.71 -18.55 2.22
C LEU A 92 11.76 -19.80 1.33
N LEU A 93 10.66 -20.11 0.64
CA LEU A 93 10.59 -21.22 -0.32
C LEU A 93 11.48 -20.97 -1.53
N ALA A 94 11.51 -19.75 -2.07
CA ALA A 94 12.41 -19.37 -3.15
C ALA A 94 13.89 -19.49 -2.73
N GLY A 95 14.20 -19.18 -1.46
CA GLY A 95 15.53 -19.39 -0.89
C GLY A 95 15.91 -20.85 -0.61
N LEU A 96 14.96 -21.79 -0.67
CA LEU A 96 15.19 -23.24 -0.54
C LEU A 96 15.31 -23.95 -1.90
N LEU A 97 15.09 -23.25 -3.01
CA LEU A 97 15.19 -23.82 -4.34
C LEU A 97 16.65 -24.15 -4.71
N LYS A 98 16.81 -24.99 -5.73
CA LYS A 98 18.11 -25.52 -6.18
C LYS A 98 19.10 -24.41 -6.55
N ASP A 99 18.60 -23.29 -7.07
CA ASP A 99 19.33 -22.05 -7.35
C ASP A 99 18.72 -20.89 -6.54
N PRO A 100 19.08 -20.74 -5.26
CA PRO A 100 18.42 -19.83 -4.34
C PRO A 100 18.72 -18.36 -4.64
N ALA A 101 19.93 -18.05 -5.12
CA ALA A 101 20.29 -16.69 -5.53
C ALA A 101 19.43 -16.22 -6.72
N LEU A 102 19.35 -17.05 -7.78
CA LEU A 102 18.53 -16.81 -8.97
C LEU A 102 17.05 -16.61 -8.63
N SER A 103 16.50 -17.47 -7.76
CA SER A 103 15.10 -17.47 -7.36
C SER A 103 14.75 -16.28 -6.46
N LEU A 104 15.63 -15.91 -5.53
CA LEU A 104 15.43 -14.76 -4.65
C LEU A 104 15.58 -13.44 -5.40
N ASP A 105 16.57 -13.31 -6.29
CA ASP A 105 16.80 -12.10 -7.07
C ASP A 105 15.62 -11.84 -8.02
N SER A 106 15.16 -12.87 -8.74
CA SER A 106 13.98 -12.76 -9.61
C SER A 106 12.72 -12.42 -8.82
N LEU A 107 12.48 -13.07 -7.68
CA LEU A 107 11.33 -12.77 -6.82
C LEU A 107 11.38 -11.34 -6.26
N SER A 108 12.56 -10.86 -5.85
CA SER A 108 12.77 -9.50 -5.33
C SER A 108 12.44 -8.43 -6.38
N ILE A 109 12.90 -8.63 -7.62
CA ILE A 109 12.58 -7.75 -8.75
C ILE A 109 11.08 -7.74 -9.04
N CYS A 110 10.46 -8.93 -9.10
CA CYS A 110 9.02 -9.08 -9.26
C CYS A 110 8.22 -8.34 -8.18
N MET A 111 8.63 -8.45 -6.91
CA MET A 111 8.01 -7.75 -5.80
C MET A 111 8.20 -6.24 -5.90
N ALA A 112 9.36 -5.75 -6.33
CA ALA A 112 9.61 -4.33 -6.51
C ALA A 112 8.72 -3.72 -7.61
N VAL A 113 8.61 -4.39 -8.76
CA VAL A 113 7.73 -3.95 -9.86
C VAL A 113 6.25 -3.99 -9.43
N SER A 114 5.83 -5.06 -8.76
CA SER A 114 4.49 -5.17 -8.21
C SER A 114 4.20 -4.08 -7.17
N ALA A 115 5.15 -3.77 -6.30
CA ALA A 115 5.02 -2.73 -5.28
C ALA A 115 4.88 -1.33 -5.89
N LEU A 116 5.65 -1.01 -6.93
CA LEU A 116 5.54 0.25 -7.67
C LEU A 116 4.15 0.41 -8.28
N SER A 117 3.65 -0.64 -8.93
CA SER A 117 2.30 -0.67 -9.49
C SER A 117 1.25 -0.48 -8.40
N PHE A 118 1.34 -1.28 -7.33
CA PHE A 118 0.42 -1.22 -6.19
C PHE A 118 0.35 0.16 -5.53
N MET A 119 1.47 0.91 -5.42
CA MET A 119 1.45 2.27 -4.87
C MET A 119 0.59 3.23 -5.69
N VAL A 120 0.53 3.07 -7.01
CA VAL A 120 -0.35 3.87 -7.88
C VAL A 120 -1.80 3.57 -7.53
N SER A 121 -2.17 2.28 -7.49
CA SER A 121 -3.50 1.82 -7.06
C SER A 121 -3.91 2.34 -5.68
N VAL A 122 -3.01 2.30 -4.69
CA VAL A 122 -3.28 2.81 -3.34
C VAL A 122 -3.53 4.32 -3.37
N GLY A 123 -2.79 5.09 -4.17
CA GLY A 123 -2.99 6.53 -4.32
C GLY A 123 -4.38 6.89 -4.85
N PHE A 124 -4.84 6.20 -5.89
CA PHE A 124 -6.18 6.37 -6.43
C PHE A 124 -7.28 5.95 -5.44
N ASN A 125 -7.11 4.80 -4.79
CA ASN A 125 -8.05 4.32 -3.79
C ASN A 125 -8.17 5.26 -2.58
N ALA A 126 -7.06 5.87 -2.14
CA ALA A 126 -7.06 6.86 -1.07
C ALA A 126 -7.86 8.11 -1.46
N ALA A 127 -7.67 8.62 -2.69
CA ALA A 127 -8.43 9.76 -3.20
C ALA A 127 -9.94 9.46 -3.29
N ALA A 128 -10.29 8.27 -3.79
CA ALA A 128 -11.67 7.83 -3.89
C ALA A 128 -12.32 7.64 -2.51
N SER A 129 -11.59 7.08 -1.54
CA SER A 129 -12.04 6.89 -0.14
C SER A 129 -12.30 8.21 0.59
N ILE A 130 -11.48 9.25 0.34
CA ILE A 130 -11.73 10.59 0.89
C ILE A 130 -13.03 11.15 0.33
N ARG A 131 -13.28 10.97 -0.98
CA ARG A 131 -14.52 11.42 -1.62
C ARG A 131 -15.75 10.71 -1.04
N THR A 132 -15.72 9.39 -0.93
CA THR A 132 -16.83 8.62 -0.34
C THR A 132 -17.11 9.03 1.10
N SER A 133 -16.06 9.22 1.89
CA SER A 133 -16.15 9.66 3.28
C SER A 133 -16.77 11.04 3.42
N ASN A 134 -16.42 11.98 2.53
CA ASN A 134 -17.01 13.32 2.51
C ASN A 134 -18.50 13.29 2.13
N GLU A 135 -18.89 12.53 1.11
CA GLU A 135 -20.30 12.39 0.69
C GLU A 135 -21.16 11.72 1.78
N LEU A 136 -20.59 10.72 2.47
CA LEU A 136 -21.25 10.07 3.60
C LEU A 136 -21.43 11.04 4.78
N GLY A 137 -20.39 11.82 5.09
CA GLY A 137 -20.44 12.85 6.14
C GLY A 137 -21.40 14.01 5.83
N ALA A 138 -21.69 14.26 4.55
CA ALA A 138 -22.68 15.24 4.12
C ALA A 138 -24.14 14.75 4.22
N GLY A 139 -24.38 13.51 4.65
CA GLY A 139 -25.72 12.94 4.78
C GLY A 139 -26.35 12.52 3.45
N ASN A 140 -25.55 12.33 2.40
CA ASN A 140 -26.01 11.93 1.06
C ASN A 140 -25.71 10.44 0.78
N PRO A 141 -26.50 9.48 1.33
CA PRO A 141 -26.20 8.06 1.23
C PRO A 141 -26.17 7.57 -0.23
N LYS A 142 -27.06 8.06 -1.10
CA LYS A 142 -27.05 7.70 -2.53
C LYS A 142 -25.76 8.10 -3.24
N SER A 143 -25.24 9.28 -2.92
CA SER A 143 -23.99 9.82 -3.48
C SER A 143 -22.76 9.07 -2.93
N ALA A 144 -22.82 8.68 -1.64
CA ALA A 144 -21.79 7.86 -1.00
C ALA A 144 -21.73 6.44 -1.60
N LEU A 145 -22.88 5.79 -1.80
CA LEU A 145 -22.96 4.46 -2.42
C LEU A 145 -22.43 4.49 -3.87
N PHE A 146 -22.85 5.50 -4.65
CA PHE A 146 -22.33 5.70 -6.00
C PHE A 146 -20.81 5.92 -5.99
N SER A 147 -20.31 6.75 -5.07
CA SER A 147 -18.87 7.00 -4.95
C SER A 147 -18.10 5.73 -4.58
N THR A 148 -18.64 4.87 -3.71
CA THR A 148 -18.03 3.58 -3.34
C THR A 148 -18.01 2.63 -4.52
N TRP A 149 -19.13 2.54 -5.27
CA TRP A 149 -19.19 1.78 -6.50
C TRP A 149 -18.15 2.24 -7.52
N THR A 150 -18.04 3.55 -7.72
CA THR A 150 -17.08 4.15 -8.66
C THR A 150 -15.64 3.91 -8.21
N ALA A 151 -15.36 4.01 -6.91
CA ALA A 151 -14.04 3.71 -6.33
C ALA A 151 -13.62 2.27 -6.63
N THR A 152 -14.52 1.33 -6.38
CA THR A 152 -14.29 -0.10 -6.61
C THR A 152 -14.11 -0.41 -8.09
N PHE A 153 -14.93 0.19 -8.97
CA PHE A 153 -14.78 0.03 -10.42
C PHE A 153 -13.46 0.61 -10.95
N VAL A 154 -13.08 1.81 -10.48
CA VAL A 154 -11.80 2.42 -10.85
C VAL A 154 -10.63 1.57 -10.36
N SER A 155 -10.69 1.04 -9.13
CA SER A 155 -9.67 0.12 -8.63
C SER A 155 -9.53 -1.11 -9.52
N PHE A 156 -10.64 -1.71 -9.98
CA PHE A 156 -10.61 -2.84 -10.90
C PHE A 156 -9.94 -2.48 -12.24
N VAL A 157 -10.32 -1.36 -12.84
CA VAL A 157 -9.73 -0.90 -14.11
C VAL A 157 -8.23 -0.66 -13.96
N ILE A 158 -7.79 -0.08 -12.83
CA ILE A 158 -6.37 0.13 -12.55
C ILE A 158 -5.67 -1.23 -12.38
N SER A 159 -6.22 -2.18 -11.62
CA SER A 159 -5.61 -3.51 -11.46
C SER A 159 -5.49 -4.27 -12.79
N VAL A 160 -6.48 -4.16 -13.69
CA VAL A 160 -6.39 -4.74 -15.04
C VAL A 160 -5.33 -4.04 -15.87
N ALA A 161 -5.28 -2.70 -15.83
CA ALA A 161 -4.25 -1.93 -16.54
C ALA A 161 -2.84 -2.28 -16.04
N GLU A 162 -2.65 -2.40 -14.72
CA GLU A 162 -1.38 -2.84 -14.11
C GLU A 162 -1.00 -4.25 -14.56
N ALA A 163 -1.95 -5.21 -14.56
CA ALA A 163 -1.68 -6.56 -15.03
C ALA A 163 -1.27 -6.60 -16.52
N VAL A 164 -1.93 -5.79 -17.37
CA VAL A 164 -1.58 -5.68 -18.80
C VAL A 164 -0.21 -5.04 -18.96
N ILE A 165 0.10 -3.97 -18.23
CA ILE A 165 1.40 -3.31 -18.27
C ILE A 165 2.50 -4.27 -17.81
N LEU A 166 2.27 -5.02 -16.72
CA LEU A 166 3.22 -5.99 -16.18
C LEU A 166 3.49 -7.13 -17.17
N LEU A 167 2.45 -7.65 -17.82
CA LEU A 167 2.58 -8.66 -18.87
C LEU A 167 3.29 -8.12 -20.12
N ALA A 168 2.94 -6.92 -20.57
CA ALA A 168 3.55 -6.30 -21.76
C ALA A 168 5.01 -5.91 -21.53
N SER A 169 5.35 -5.52 -20.30
CA SER A 169 6.70 -5.09 -19.93
C SER A 169 7.59 -6.21 -19.39
N ARG A 170 7.07 -7.43 -19.20
CA ARG A 170 7.79 -8.56 -18.56
C ARG A 170 9.17 -8.86 -19.15
N ASP A 171 9.31 -8.73 -20.46
CA ASP A 171 10.55 -9.12 -21.14
C ASP A 171 11.59 -7.97 -21.17
N TYR A 172 11.18 -6.73 -20.86
CA TYR A 172 12.06 -5.56 -20.85
C TYR A 172 12.34 -5.04 -19.43
N ILE A 173 11.34 -5.07 -18.56
CA ILE A 173 11.44 -4.52 -17.20
C ILE A 173 12.45 -5.30 -16.37
N SER A 174 12.55 -6.61 -16.60
CA SER A 174 13.51 -7.51 -15.97
C SER A 174 14.96 -7.04 -16.19
N TYR A 175 15.29 -6.61 -17.42
CA TYR A 175 16.63 -6.13 -17.76
C TYR A 175 16.99 -4.75 -17.16
N ILE A 176 16.01 -4.00 -16.64
CA ILE A 176 16.27 -2.75 -15.91
C ILE A 176 16.85 -3.06 -14.53
N PHE A 177 16.48 -4.19 -13.92
CA PHE A 177 16.89 -4.54 -12.57
C PHE A 177 18.04 -5.55 -12.53
N THR A 178 18.25 -6.34 -13.59
CA THR A 178 19.34 -7.30 -13.67
C THR A 178 19.95 -7.36 -15.06
N SER A 179 21.26 -7.59 -15.13
CA SER A 179 21.98 -7.90 -16.38
C SER A 179 22.10 -9.41 -16.63
N ASP A 180 21.65 -10.23 -15.69
CA ASP A 180 21.69 -11.69 -15.78
C ASP A 180 20.49 -12.21 -16.56
N ALA A 181 20.76 -12.91 -17.67
CA ALA A 181 19.75 -13.43 -18.57
C ALA A 181 18.89 -14.54 -17.94
N ASP A 182 19.46 -15.33 -17.03
CA ASP A 182 18.74 -16.39 -16.34
C ASP A 182 17.77 -15.78 -15.31
N VAL A 183 18.19 -14.74 -14.58
CA VAL A 183 17.32 -14.00 -13.65
C VAL A 183 16.19 -13.32 -14.43
N ALA A 184 16.50 -12.67 -15.56
CA ALA A 184 15.50 -11.99 -16.38
C ALA A 184 14.44 -12.95 -16.94
N LYS A 185 14.85 -14.16 -17.33
CA LYS A 185 13.94 -15.20 -17.81
C LYS A 185 13.02 -15.71 -16.70
N ALA A 186 13.57 -15.97 -15.50
CA ALA A 186 12.78 -16.40 -14.35
C ALA A 186 11.74 -15.34 -13.93
N VAL A 187 12.07 -14.04 -13.99
CA VAL A 187 11.11 -12.94 -13.77
C VAL A 187 9.97 -13.00 -14.79
N SER A 188 10.29 -13.14 -16.08
CA SER A 188 9.28 -13.21 -17.16
C SER A 188 8.34 -14.40 -17.02
N ASP A 189 8.82 -15.55 -16.52
CA ASP A 189 8.02 -16.74 -16.25
C ASP A 189 7.09 -16.59 -15.03
N LEU A 190 7.45 -15.75 -14.05
CA LEU A 190 6.64 -15.47 -12.86
C LEU A 190 5.58 -14.37 -13.09
N CYS A 191 5.84 -13.44 -14.03
CA CYS A 191 4.93 -12.33 -14.35
C CYS A 191 3.46 -12.73 -14.62
N PRO A 192 3.14 -13.83 -15.33
CA PRO A 192 1.76 -14.26 -15.54
C PRO A 192 1.02 -14.63 -14.25
N PHE A 193 1.70 -15.31 -13.32
CA PHE A 193 1.11 -15.66 -12.02
C PHE A 193 0.85 -14.41 -11.17
N LEU A 194 1.76 -13.43 -11.22
CA LEU A 194 1.58 -12.14 -10.56
C LEU A 194 0.41 -11.36 -11.15
N ALA A 195 0.30 -11.31 -12.49
CA ALA A 195 -0.79 -10.62 -13.18
C ALA A 195 -2.16 -11.21 -12.80
N VAL A 196 -2.29 -12.54 -12.75
CA VAL A 196 -3.51 -13.22 -12.30
C VAL A 196 -3.83 -12.84 -10.84
N THR A 197 -2.82 -12.86 -9.97
CA THR A 197 -2.98 -12.51 -8.55
C THR A 197 -3.43 -11.05 -8.36
N VAL A 198 -2.87 -10.10 -9.14
CA VAL A 198 -3.28 -8.69 -9.11
C VAL A 198 -4.73 -8.52 -9.56
N ILE A 199 -5.14 -9.20 -10.62
CA ILE A 199 -6.53 -9.16 -11.11
C ILE A 199 -7.49 -9.74 -10.06
N LEU A 200 -7.16 -10.89 -9.46
CA LEU A 200 -7.99 -11.51 -8.42
C LEU A 200 -8.18 -10.58 -7.21
N ASN A 201 -7.09 -9.94 -6.75
CA ASN A 201 -7.15 -8.94 -5.68
C ASN A 201 -7.97 -7.70 -6.08
N GLY A 202 -7.92 -7.26 -7.34
CA GLY A 202 -8.74 -6.15 -7.84
C GLY A 202 -10.24 -6.46 -7.93
N ILE A 203 -10.61 -7.73 -8.14
CA ILE A 203 -12.01 -8.18 -8.24
C ILE A 203 -12.66 -8.38 -6.86
N GLN A 204 -11.88 -8.81 -5.87
CA GLN A 204 -12.37 -9.16 -4.54
C GLN A 204 -13.23 -8.05 -3.87
N PRO A 205 -12.86 -6.75 -3.95
CA PRO A 205 -13.68 -5.66 -3.42
C PRO A 205 -14.97 -5.43 -4.20
N VAL A 206 -15.00 -5.71 -5.52
CA VAL A 206 -16.21 -5.58 -6.36
C VAL A 206 -17.26 -6.59 -5.90
N LEU A 207 -16.84 -7.85 -5.75
CA LEU A 207 -17.72 -8.92 -5.29
C LEU A 207 -18.22 -8.63 -3.87
N SER A 208 -17.32 -8.37 -2.92
CA SER A 208 -17.71 -8.04 -1.54
C SER A 208 -18.58 -6.79 -1.44
N GLY A 209 -18.32 -5.78 -2.28
CA GLY A 209 -19.12 -4.55 -2.37
C GLY A 209 -20.54 -4.82 -2.85
N THR A 210 -20.72 -5.65 -3.89
CA THR A 210 -22.08 -6.02 -4.36
C THR A 210 -22.89 -6.75 -3.30
N TYR A 211 -22.27 -7.63 -2.50
CA TYR A 211 -22.96 -8.35 -1.43
C TYR A 211 -23.35 -7.44 -0.26
N SER A 212 -22.46 -6.54 0.19
CA SER A 212 -22.78 -5.60 1.26
C SER A 212 -23.77 -4.50 0.86
N MET A 213 -23.93 -4.20 -0.43
CA MET A 213 -24.89 -3.19 -0.92
C MET A 213 -26.32 -3.73 -1.05
N CYS A 214 -26.48 -5.06 -1.07
CA CYS A 214 -27.77 -5.72 -1.24
C CYS A 214 -28.43 -6.13 0.10
N SER A 215 -27.77 -5.83 1.23
CA SER A 215 -28.26 -6.06 2.60
C SER A 215 -28.49 -4.75 3.35
#